data_AF-A0A0C9XIW8-F1
#
_entry.id   AF-A0A0C9XIW8-F1
#
_cell.length_a   1.000
_cell.length_b   1.000
_cell.length_c   1.000
_cell.angle_alpha   90.00
_cell.angle_beta   90.00
_cell.angle_gamma   90.00
#
_symmetry.space_group_name_H-M   'P 1'
#
loop_
_entity.id
_entity.type
_entity.pdbx_description
1 polymer ?
#
loop_
_entity_poly.entity_id
_entity_poly.type
_entity_poly.pdbx_seq_one_letter_code
_entity_poly.pdbx_strand_id
1 'polypeptide(L)'
;MLSTKVAADTTPSTRNYDDNVAVDTKKKVDRARGNITQRRCLIDNIWNAHVVDYAHVYEADGKKDGLISKLERSWNVKSGTLNSNTRRNIFRLSAKLHRLFDEEKWLLLPETKIVDQYYEHYREAGYADEFPVIKDLSFNYTLVAHPDMRQVAIHRRVEGVDINTPGAFKTFIYPFDTFPVIVSHVHPCFVICNSGQKLKDYDKIVAFRKGDTDQRKKRIARIQSFSKRLDGW
;
A
#
# COMPACT_ATOMS: atom_id res chain seq x y z
N MET A 1 10.58 -4.35 36.41
CA MET A 1 9.99 -3.62 35.26
C MET A 1 10.84 -3.90 34.02
N LEU A 2 10.33 -4.70 33.08
CA LEU A 2 11.04 -5.04 31.84
C LEU A 2 10.80 -3.94 30.79
N SER A 3 11.84 -3.15 30.52
CA SER A 3 11.85 -2.16 29.45
C SER A 3 11.94 -2.85 28.09
N THR A 4 10.83 -2.86 27.35
CA THR A 4 10.79 -3.35 25.98
C THR A 4 11.53 -2.37 25.07
N LYS A 5 12.79 -2.70 24.74
CA LYS A 5 13.54 -2.02 23.67
C LYS A 5 12.76 -2.15 22.36
N VAL A 6 12.30 -1.01 21.85
CA VAL A 6 11.78 -0.88 20.48
C VAL A 6 12.91 -1.25 19.52
N ALA A 7 12.84 -2.44 18.90
CA ALA A 7 13.78 -2.81 17.85
C ALA A 7 13.74 -1.74 16.74
N ALA A 8 14.90 -1.15 16.44
CA ALA A 8 15.08 -0.13 15.43
C ALA A 8 14.79 -0.69 14.02
N ASP A 9 14.32 0.16 13.12
CA ASP A 9 14.09 -0.15 11.71
C ASP A 9 15.45 -0.36 11.03
N THR A 10 15.93 -1.60 10.93
CA THR A 10 17.29 -1.91 10.43
C THR A 10 17.37 -1.98 8.90
N THR A 11 16.45 -1.34 8.18
CA THR A 11 16.52 -1.26 6.71
C THR A 11 17.67 -0.33 6.33
N PRO A 12 18.56 -0.69 5.39
CA PRO A 12 19.63 0.21 4.94
C PRO A 12 19.04 1.56 4.54
N SER A 13 19.63 2.64 5.06
CA SER A 13 19.16 4.02 4.82
C SER A 13 19.62 4.58 3.48
N THR A 14 19.97 3.71 2.53
CA THR A 14 20.39 4.07 1.17
C THR A 14 19.31 3.66 0.18
N ARG A 15 19.17 4.41 -0.91
CA ARG A 15 18.33 4.04 -2.04
C ARG A 15 18.68 2.63 -2.54
N ASN A 16 17.66 1.82 -2.77
CA ASN A 16 17.77 0.52 -3.42
C ASN A 16 16.59 0.41 -4.40
N TYR A 17 16.92 0.23 -5.66
CA TYR A 17 16.00 0.17 -6.80
C TYR A 17 15.84 -1.25 -7.35
N ASP A 18 16.34 -2.27 -6.64
CA ASP A 18 16.26 -3.65 -7.11
C ASP A 18 14.83 -4.15 -7.00
N ASP A 19 14.29 -4.61 -8.13
CA ASP A 19 12.97 -5.27 -8.19
C ASP A 19 12.96 -6.58 -7.38
N ASN A 20 14.15 -7.16 -7.14
CA ASN A 20 14.33 -8.33 -6.30
C ASN A 20 14.27 -7.96 -4.81
N VAL A 21 13.28 -8.53 -4.11
CA VAL A 21 13.20 -8.37 -2.66
C VAL A 21 14.31 -9.19 -1.97
N ALA A 22 15.23 -8.49 -1.30
CA ALA A 22 16.34 -9.10 -0.58
C ALA A 22 15.85 -10.05 0.53
N VAL A 23 16.63 -11.10 0.83
CA VAL A 23 16.26 -12.12 1.84
C VAL A 23 15.98 -11.50 3.21
N ASP A 24 16.77 -10.52 3.63
CA ASP A 24 16.55 -9.81 4.89
C ASP A 24 15.25 -8.99 4.88
N THR A 25 14.94 -8.33 3.76
CA THR A 25 13.68 -7.62 3.58
C THR A 25 12.49 -8.57 3.64
N LYS A 26 12.56 -9.75 3.00
CA LYS A 26 11.52 -10.80 3.10
C LYS A 26 11.29 -11.22 4.56
N LYS A 27 12.36 -11.44 5.34
CA LYS A 27 12.26 -11.76 6.77
C LYS A 27 11.60 -10.64 7.57
N LYS A 28 11.89 -9.38 7.24
CA LYS A 28 11.30 -8.20 7.88
C LYS A 28 9.82 -8.03 7.55
N VAL A 29 9.40 -8.32 6.32
CA VAL A 29 7.98 -8.37 5.92
C VAL A 29 7.25 -9.47 6.69
N ASP A 30 7.80 -10.69 6.71
CA ASP A 30 7.24 -11.84 7.43
C ASP A 30 7.10 -11.59 8.95
N ARG A 31 7.97 -10.75 9.52
CA ARG A 31 8.00 -10.38 10.95
C ARG A 31 7.41 -8.99 11.22
N ALA A 32 6.67 -8.42 10.27
CA ALA A 32 6.04 -7.12 10.47
C ALA A 32 5.21 -7.13 11.76
N ARG A 33 5.38 -6.07 12.56
CA ARG A 33 4.79 -5.99 13.90
C ARG A 33 3.26 -6.07 13.85
N GLY A 34 2.68 -6.68 14.88
CA GLY A 34 1.24 -6.86 15.03
C GLY A 34 0.69 -8.17 14.47
N ASN A 35 1.53 -9.07 13.92
CA ASN A 35 1.09 -10.37 13.35
C ASN A 35 0.01 -10.23 12.26
N ILE A 36 -0.06 -9.07 11.61
CA ILE A 36 -1.22 -8.61 10.84
C ILE A 36 -1.42 -9.41 9.54
N THR A 37 -0.32 -9.91 8.97
CA THR A 37 -0.34 -10.77 7.77
C THR A 37 0.71 -11.87 7.80
N GLN A 38 1.84 -11.67 8.48
CA GLN A 38 2.92 -12.65 8.55
C GLN A 38 3.31 -13.17 7.15
N ARG A 39 3.12 -14.47 6.90
CA ARG A 39 3.41 -15.15 5.64
C ARG A 39 2.19 -15.34 4.74
N ARG A 40 1.06 -14.74 5.09
CA ARG A 40 -0.21 -14.88 4.37
C ARG A 40 -0.32 -13.82 3.30
N CYS A 41 -1.07 -14.10 2.24
CA CYS A 41 -1.48 -13.06 1.31
C CYS A 41 -2.41 -12.07 2.02
N LEU A 42 -2.19 -10.78 1.77
CA LEU A 42 -2.95 -9.68 2.37
C LEU A 42 -4.46 -9.77 2.09
N ILE A 43 -4.84 -10.26 0.91
CA ILE A 43 -6.20 -10.17 0.37
C ILE A 43 -6.98 -11.48 0.49
N ASP A 44 -6.40 -12.63 0.16
CA ASP A 44 -7.08 -13.93 0.32
C ASP A 44 -6.73 -14.65 1.64
N ASN A 45 -5.81 -14.10 2.44
CA ASN A 45 -5.41 -14.65 3.74
C ASN A 45 -4.87 -16.09 3.68
N ILE A 46 -4.45 -16.55 2.49
CA ILE A 46 -3.87 -17.89 2.32
C ILE A 46 -2.42 -17.89 2.77
N TRP A 47 -2.05 -18.91 3.55
CA TRP A 47 -0.66 -19.18 3.92
C TRP A 47 -0.10 -20.32 3.07
N ASN A 48 0.59 -20.00 1.99
CA ASN A 48 1.37 -20.97 1.24
C ASN A 48 2.55 -20.28 0.55
N ALA A 49 3.76 -20.75 0.84
CA ALA A 49 4.99 -20.12 0.38
C ALA A 49 5.21 -20.20 -1.15
N HIS A 50 4.54 -21.14 -1.83
CA HIS A 50 4.67 -21.38 -3.28
C HIS A 50 3.65 -20.61 -4.11
N VAL A 51 2.60 -20.06 -3.50
CA VAL A 51 1.53 -19.34 -4.21
C VAL A 51 1.45 -17.86 -3.81
N VAL A 52 2.25 -17.44 -2.82
CA VAL A 52 2.25 -16.09 -2.26
C VAL A 52 3.60 -15.41 -2.48
N ASP A 53 3.59 -14.39 -3.32
CA ASP A 53 4.73 -13.57 -3.71
C ASP A 53 4.88 -12.33 -2.83
N TYR A 54 6.05 -11.70 -2.90
CA TYR A 54 6.32 -10.38 -2.34
C TYR A 54 6.12 -9.35 -3.45
N ALA A 55 5.19 -8.42 -3.23
CA ALA A 55 4.83 -7.40 -4.21
C ALA A 55 5.21 -6.02 -3.65
N HIS A 56 5.95 -5.24 -4.44
CA HIS A 56 6.19 -3.84 -4.13
C HIS A 56 4.89 -3.06 -4.34
N VAL A 57 4.52 -2.23 -3.38
CA VAL A 57 3.35 -1.37 -3.49
C VAL A 57 3.63 -0.23 -4.45
N TYR A 58 4.81 0.37 -4.34
CA TYR A 58 5.27 1.41 -5.24
C TYR A 58 6.63 1.04 -5.80
N GLU A 59 6.72 0.89 -7.11
CA GLU A 59 7.97 0.68 -7.81
C GLU A 59 8.65 2.03 -8.06
N ALA A 60 9.79 2.21 -7.41
CA ALA A 60 10.68 3.31 -7.74
C ALA A 60 11.43 2.94 -9.02
N ASP A 61 10.98 3.43 -10.17
CA ASP A 61 11.73 3.28 -11.42
C ASP A 61 13.12 3.92 -11.24
N GLY A 62 14.14 3.09 -11.06
CA GLY A 62 15.52 3.51 -10.81
C GLY A 62 16.14 4.32 -11.95
N LYS A 63 15.48 4.41 -13.10
CA LYS A 63 15.87 5.29 -14.22
C LYS A 63 15.37 6.73 -14.06
N LYS A 64 14.58 7.02 -13.01
CA LYS A 64 13.97 8.33 -12.74
C LYS A 64 14.35 8.84 -11.35
N ASP A 65 15.65 9.02 -11.10
CA ASP A 65 16.19 9.59 -9.84
C ASP A 65 15.45 10.87 -9.38
N GLY A 66 14.94 11.66 -10.34
CA GLY A 66 14.14 12.85 -10.04
C GLY A 66 12.83 12.57 -9.28
N LEU A 67 12.16 11.44 -9.53
CA LEU A 67 10.89 11.12 -8.86
C LEU A 67 11.11 10.73 -7.40
N ILE A 68 12.15 9.96 -7.11
CA ILE A 68 12.47 9.57 -5.72
C ILE A 68 12.99 10.75 -4.92
N SER A 69 13.80 11.63 -5.52
CA SER A 69 14.20 12.89 -4.88
C SER A 69 13.00 13.78 -4.55
N LYS A 70 11.99 13.83 -5.44
CA LYS A 70 10.73 14.55 -5.18
C LYS A 70 9.94 13.92 -4.04
N LEU A 71 9.86 12.59 -3.98
CA LEU A 71 9.20 11.89 -2.89
C LEU A 71 9.90 12.15 -1.55
N GLU A 72 11.23 12.04 -1.51
CA GLU A 72 12.04 12.35 -0.32
C GLU A 72 11.75 13.75 0.19
N ARG A 73 11.81 14.76 -0.68
CA ARG A 73 11.48 16.14 -0.34
C ARG A 73 10.05 16.26 0.16
N SER A 74 9.09 15.69 -0.56
CA SER A 74 7.66 15.81 -0.24
C SER A 74 7.24 15.09 1.04
N TRP A 75 8.04 14.14 1.54
CA TRP A 75 7.76 13.36 2.75
C TRP A 75 8.63 13.75 3.94
N ASN A 76 9.40 14.84 3.83
CA ASN A 76 10.41 15.24 4.81
C ASN A 76 11.46 14.15 5.11
N VAL A 77 11.80 13.34 4.10
CA VAL A 77 12.83 12.31 4.22
C VAL A 77 14.15 12.87 3.72
N LYS A 78 15.25 12.56 4.43
CA LYS A 78 16.59 13.00 4.03
C LYS A 78 16.88 12.55 2.59
N SER A 79 17.39 13.48 1.78
CA SER A 79 17.78 13.20 0.39
C SER A 79 18.75 12.01 0.31
N GLY A 80 18.51 11.10 -0.63
CA GLY A 80 19.30 9.89 -0.84
C GLY A 80 18.94 8.71 0.08
N THR A 81 17.93 8.84 0.95
CA THR A 81 17.64 7.84 1.99
C THR A 81 16.33 7.08 1.84
N LEU A 82 15.47 7.46 0.89
CA LEU A 82 14.24 6.71 0.66
C LEU A 82 14.56 5.37 -0.02
N ASN A 83 14.39 4.29 0.73
CA ASN A 83 14.60 2.93 0.26
C ASN A 83 13.26 2.31 -0.17
N SER A 84 13.09 2.00 -1.45
CA SER A 84 11.92 1.29 -1.99
C SER A 84 11.87 -0.19 -1.61
N ASN A 85 13.01 -0.83 -1.40
CA ASN A 85 13.12 -2.23 -0.96
C ASN A 85 13.04 -2.34 0.57
N THR A 86 12.04 -1.67 1.14
CA THR A 86 11.73 -1.67 2.57
C THR A 86 10.48 -2.51 2.84
N ARG A 87 10.41 -3.14 4.01
CA ARG A 87 9.18 -3.82 4.46
C ARG A 87 7.96 -2.91 4.44
N ARG A 88 8.15 -1.59 4.59
CA ARG A 88 7.06 -0.61 4.57
C ARG A 88 6.45 -0.39 3.17
N ASN A 89 7.08 -0.90 2.11
CA ASN A 89 6.64 -0.79 0.72
C ASN A 89 6.30 -2.16 0.12
N ILE A 90 6.31 -3.24 0.92
CA ILE A 90 6.13 -4.60 0.40
C ILE A 90 5.04 -5.29 1.18
N PHE A 91 4.05 -5.85 0.49
CA PHE A 91 3.12 -6.81 1.07
C PHE A 91 3.20 -8.15 0.34
N ARG A 92 2.45 -9.12 0.86
CA ARG A 92 2.36 -10.44 0.26
C ARG A 92 1.06 -10.61 -0.50
N LEU A 93 1.11 -11.13 -1.73
CA LEU A 93 -0.06 -11.37 -2.57
C LEU A 93 -0.02 -12.77 -3.17
N SER A 94 -1.18 -13.39 -3.37
CA SER A 94 -1.23 -14.58 -4.22
C SER A 94 -0.94 -14.21 -5.67
N ALA A 95 -0.38 -15.15 -6.44
CA ALA A 95 0.04 -14.89 -7.83
C ALA A 95 -1.05 -14.25 -8.69
N LYS A 96 -2.32 -14.67 -8.53
CA LYS A 96 -3.48 -14.07 -9.23
C LYS A 96 -3.64 -12.59 -8.86
N LEU A 97 -3.60 -12.27 -7.58
CA LEU A 97 -3.85 -10.92 -7.07
C LEU A 97 -2.67 -9.99 -7.30
N HIS A 98 -1.45 -10.53 -7.32
CA HIS A 98 -0.23 -9.83 -7.72
C HIS A 98 -0.33 -9.34 -9.16
N ARG A 99 -0.60 -10.25 -10.12
CA ARG A 99 -0.78 -9.88 -11.53
C ARG A 99 -1.85 -8.81 -11.72
N LEU A 100 -3.00 -8.97 -11.07
CA LEU A 100 -4.08 -7.97 -11.11
C LEU A 100 -3.70 -6.63 -10.46
N PHE A 101 -2.78 -6.63 -9.48
CA PHE A 101 -2.29 -5.41 -8.86
C PHE A 101 -1.38 -4.64 -9.83
N ASP A 102 -0.50 -5.34 -10.52
CA ASP A 102 0.47 -4.80 -11.49
C ASP A 102 -0.24 -4.28 -12.75
N GLU A 103 -1.30 -4.99 -13.20
CA GLU A 103 -2.19 -4.56 -14.28
C GLU A 103 -3.17 -3.43 -13.88
N GLU A 104 -2.98 -2.81 -12.72
CA GLU A 104 -3.80 -1.72 -12.19
C GLU A 104 -5.30 -2.07 -12.01
N LYS A 105 -5.64 -3.35 -11.81
CA LYS A 105 -7.05 -3.80 -11.69
C LYS A 105 -7.62 -3.61 -10.29
N TRP A 106 -6.80 -3.27 -9.31
CA TRP A 106 -7.25 -2.84 -7.99
C TRP A 106 -6.21 -1.97 -7.30
N LEU A 107 -6.66 -1.28 -6.24
CA LEU A 107 -5.84 -0.43 -5.39
C LEU A 107 -6.30 -0.51 -3.94
N LEU A 108 -5.46 0.01 -3.03
CA LEU A 108 -5.80 0.18 -1.62
C LEU A 108 -6.02 1.66 -1.32
N LEU A 109 -7.11 2.00 -0.64
CA LEU A 109 -7.30 3.35 -0.09
C LEU A 109 -7.00 3.35 1.41
N PRO A 110 -6.07 4.18 1.91
CA PRO A 110 -5.91 4.38 3.34
C PRO A 110 -7.19 4.89 3.99
N GLU A 111 -7.30 4.74 5.30
CA GLU A 111 -8.38 5.34 6.08
C GLU A 111 -8.48 6.87 5.87
N THR A 112 -9.71 7.39 5.97
CA THR A 112 -10.03 8.79 5.68
C THR A 112 -9.17 9.75 6.47
N LYS A 113 -8.92 9.49 7.76
CA LYS A 113 -8.09 10.34 8.62
C LYS A 113 -6.70 10.60 8.01
N ILE A 114 -6.05 9.57 7.47
CA ILE A 114 -4.71 9.67 6.88
C ILE A 114 -4.77 10.43 5.55
N VAL A 115 -5.74 10.09 4.69
CA VAL A 115 -5.91 10.76 3.40
C VAL A 115 -6.18 12.26 3.60
N ASP A 116 -7.01 12.59 4.58
CA ASP A 116 -7.39 13.97 4.90
C ASP A 116 -6.20 14.74 5.44
N GLN A 117 -5.46 14.17 6.41
CA GLN A 117 -4.26 14.79 6.95
C GLN A 117 -3.23 15.15 5.86
N TYR A 118 -3.00 14.26 4.89
CA TYR A 118 -2.08 14.55 3.80
C TYR A 118 -2.67 15.52 2.78
N TYR A 119 -3.97 15.40 2.47
CA TYR A 119 -4.63 16.30 1.55
C TYR A 119 -4.62 17.74 2.05
N GLU A 120 -4.93 17.96 3.33
CA GLU A 120 -4.93 19.28 3.96
C GLU A 120 -3.53 19.91 3.94
N HIS A 121 -2.50 19.13 4.30
CA HIS A 121 -1.12 19.58 4.20
C HIS A 121 -0.75 20.11 2.80
N TYR A 122 -1.07 19.36 1.74
CA TYR A 122 -0.80 19.82 0.37
C TYR A 122 -1.72 20.97 -0.07
N ARG A 123 -2.98 21.00 0.39
CA ARG A 123 -3.95 22.06 0.06
C ARG A 123 -3.51 23.41 0.62
N GLU A 124 -2.96 23.42 1.82
CA GLU A 124 -2.50 24.62 2.53
C GLU A 124 -1.09 25.06 2.09
N ALA A 125 -0.51 24.39 1.08
CA ALA A 125 0.87 24.58 0.65
C ALA A 125 1.86 24.45 1.83
N GLY A 126 1.59 23.51 2.74
CA GLY A 126 2.42 23.23 3.90
C GLY A 126 3.87 22.94 3.49
N TYR A 127 4.80 23.36 4.34
CA TYR A 127 6.21 23.18 4.08
C TYR A 127 6.62 21.71 4.23
N ALA A 128 7.62 21.27 3.48
CA ALA A 128 8.10 19.89 3.55
C ALA A 128 8.45 19.45 4.98
N ASP A 129 9.03 20.32 5.80
CA ASP A 129 9.40 20.03 7.18
C ASP A 129 8.20 19.81 8.13
N GLU A 130 7.02 20.29 7.73
CA GLU A 130 5.74 20.09 8.42
C GLU A 130 4.98 18.85 7.92
N PHE A 131 5.58 18.05 7.02
CA PHE A 131 4.90 16.90 6.45
C PHE A 131 4.42 15.95 7.55
N PRO A 132 3.15 15.50 7.52
CA PRO A 132 2.59 14.81 8.67
C PRO A 132 3.25 13.46 8.96
N VAL A 133 3.89 13.35 10.12
CA VAL A 133 4.59 12.14 10.56
C VAL A 133 3.60 11.15 11.14
N ILE A 134 3.42 10.01 10.47
CA ILE A 134 2.60 8.91 10.98
C ILE A 134 3.51 7.88 11.67
N LYS A 135 3.29 7.69 12.98
CA LYS A 135 4.12 6.81 13.83
C LYS A 135 3.55 5.41 14.00
N ASP A 136 2.34 5.17 13.50
CA ASP A 136 1.66 3.89 13.65
C ASP A 136 2.42 2.76 12.95
N LEU A 137 2.27 1.55 13.48
CA LEU A 137 2.91 0.34 12.96
C LEU A 137 2.02 -0.43 11.99
N SER A 138 0.74 -0.05 11.93
CA SER A 138 -0.31 -0.72 11.18
C SER A 138 -1.36 0.28 10.73
N PHE A 139 -1.92 0.05 9.56
CA PHE A 139 -2.83 0.98 8.90
C PHE A 139 -4.01 0.22 8.30
N ASN A 140 -5.14 0.91 8.26
CA ASN A 140 -6.38 0.40 7.71
C ASN A 140 -6.52 0.81 6.24
N TYR A 141 -6.93 -0.15 5.42
CA TYR A 141 -7.10 0.01 3.99
C TYR A 141 -8.45 -0.54 3.51
N THR A 142 -9.03 0.16 2.54
CA THR A 142 -10.19 -0.32 1.78
C THR A 142 -9.71 -0.86 0.44
N LEU A 143 -10.15 -2.07 0.08
CA LEU A 143 -9.94 -2.62 -1.26
C LEU A 143 -10.86 -1.90 -2.24
N VAL A 144 -10.32 -1.41 -3.35
CA VAL A 144 -11.11 -0.85 -4.44
C VAL A 144 -10.75 -1.57 -5.74
N ALA A 145 -11.76 -2.15 -6.37
CA ALA A 145 -11.60 -2.92 -7.59
C ALA A 145 -12.00 -2.15 -8.84
N HIS A 146 -11.26 -2.39 -9.92
CA HIS A 146 -11.59 -1.96 -11.27
C HIS A 146 -12.75 -2.83 -11.81
N PRO A 147 -13.63 -2.31 -12.69
CA PRO A 147 -14.72 -3.09 -13.28
C PRO A 147 -14.29 -4.38 -13.98
N ASP A 148 -13.06 -4.47 -14.47
CA ASP A 148 -12.49 -5.68 -15.07
C ASP A 148 -12.42 -6.86 -14.08
N MET A 149 -12.43 -6.59 -12.77
CA MET A 149 -12.50 -7.64 -11.75
C MET A 149 -13.92 -8.21 -11.57
N ARG A 150 -14.92 -7.83 -12.37
CA ARG A 150 -16.31 -8.32 -12.23
C ARG A 150 -16.42 -9.84 -12.26
N GLN A 151 -15.57 -10.52 -13.02
CA GLN A 151 -15.54 -11.99 -13.11
C GLN A 151 -14.51 -12.64 -12.18
N VAL A 152 -13.86 -11.86 -11.31
CA VAL A 152 -12.81 -12.35 -10.41
C VAL A 152 -13.38 -12.42 -9.00
N ALA A 153 -13.68 -13.63 -8.52
CA ALA A 153 -14.00 -13.85 -7.11
C ALA A 153 -12.73 -13.89 -6.24
N ILE A 154 -12.86 -13.40 -5.01
CA ILE A 154 -11.84 -13.53 -3.96
C ILE A 154 -12.34 -14.52 -2.91
N HIS A 155 -11.68 -15.67 -2.82
CA HIS A 155 -11.93 -16.64 -1.74
C HIS A 155 -10.94 -16.36 -0.62
N ARG A 156 -11.40 -15.74 0.46
CA ARG A 156 -10.56 -15.37 1.60
C ARG A 156 -10.67 -16.42 2.71
N ARG A 157 -9.52 -16.87 3.22
CA ARG A 157 -9.41 -17.76 4.37
C ARG A 157 -9.93 -17.08 5.64
N VAL A 158 -10.87 -17.75 6.32
CA VAL A 158 -11.41 -17.30 7.61
C VAL A 158 -10.48 -17.75 8.73
N GLU A 159 -10.10 -16.83 9.62
CA GLU A 159 -9.24 -17.15 10.77
C GLU A 159 -10.03 -17.91 11.85
N GLY A 160 -9.36 -18.82 12.55
CA GLY A 160 -9.98 -19.60 13.63
C GLY A 160 -10.89 -20.74 13.18
N VAL A 161 -11.17 -20.87 11.88
CA VAL A 161 -11.96 -21.98 11.31
C VAL A 161 -11.03 -23.06 10.75
N ASP A 162 -11.29 -24.33 11.01
CA ASP A 162 -10.50 -25.45 10.43
C ASP A 162 -10.56 -25.41 8.89
N ILE A 163 -9.42 -25.68 8.23
CA ILE A 163 -9.29 -25.67 6.76
C ILE A 163 -10.13 -26.74 6.09
N ASN A 164 -10.39 -27.85 6.77
CA ASN A 164 -11.11 -29.00 6.20
C ASN A 164 -12.64 -28.90 6.37
N THR A 165 -13.16 -27.74 6.77
CA THR A 165 -14.59 -27.56 7.05
C THR A 165 -15.29 -26.69 5.99
N PRO A 166 -16.57 -26.98 5.69
CA PRO A 166 -17.42 -26.05 4.94
C PRO A 166 -17.54 -24.73 5.73
N GLY A 167 -16.94 -23.66 5.21
CA GLY A 167 -16.83 -22.36 5.91
C GLY A 167 -15.39 -21.90 6.17
N ALA A 168 -14.40 -22.76 5.88
CA ALA A 168 -12.98 -22.42 5.86
C ALA A 168 -12.65 -21.17 5.02
N PHE A 169 -13.49 -20.84 4.03
CA PHE A 169 -13.33 -19.72 3.12
C PHE A 169 -14.64 -18.94 2.99
N LYS A 170 -14.50 -17.61 2.88
CA LYS A 170 -15.59 -16.70 2.50
C LYS A 170 -15.31 -16.16 1.11
N THR A 171 -16.31 -16.23 0.24
CA THR A 171 -16.23 -15.68 -1.12
C THR A 171 -16.72 -14.24 -1.13
N PHE A 172 -15.92 -13.36 -1.72
CA PHE A 172 -16.28 -11.98 -2.01
C PHE A 172 -16.33 -11.78 -3.52
N ILE A 173 -17.32 -11.05 -3.99
CA ILE A 173 -17.56 -10.76 -5.40
C ILE A 173 -17.56 -9.25 -5.64
N TYR A 174 -17.23 -8.84 -6.86
CA TYR A 174 -17.26 -7.44 -7.28
C TYR A 174 -18.61 -6.78 -6.96
N PRO A 175 -18.64 -5.52 -6.48
CA PRO A 175 -17.50 -4.59 -6.29
C PRO A 175 -16.72 -4.76 -4.98
N PHE A 176 -16.99 -5.83 -4.23
CA PHE A 176 -16.37 -6.16 -2.94
C PHE A 176 -16.78 -5.21 -1.79
N ASP A 177 -17.99 -4.65 -1.82
CA ASP A 177 -18.48 -3.71 -0.79
C ASP A 177 -18.51 -4.31 0.63
N THR A 178 -18.62 -5.64 0.74
CA THR A 178 -18.63 -6.36 2.02
C THR A 178 -17.25 -6.88 2.43
N PHE A 179 -16.20 -6.55 1.66
CA PHE A 179 -14.84 -6.98 1.94
C PHE A 179 -14.35 -6.34 3.24
N PRO A 180 -13.72 -7.11 4.15
CA PRO A 180 -13.29 -6.58 5.44
C PRO A 180 -12.23 -5.50 5.26
N VAL A 181 -12.16 -4.58 6.22
CA VAL A 181 -11.04 -3.63 6.32
C VAL A 181 -9.73 -4.42 6.34
N ILE A 182 -8.82 -4.03 5.46
CA ILE A 182 -7.50 -4.64 5.35
C ILE A 182 -6.60 -3.92 6.34
N VAL A 183 -6.02 -4.65 7.28
CA VAL A 183 -4.98 -4.12 8.15
C VAL A 183 -3.63 -4.52 7.55
N SER A 184 -2.70 -3.58 7.43
CA SER A 184 -1.36 -3.85 6.88
C SER A 184 -0.28 -2.98 7.53
N HIS A 185 0.96 -3.45 7.48
CA HIS A 185 2.15 -2.71 7.93
C HIS A 185 2.75 -1.81 6.84
N VAL A 186 2.26 -1.92 5.60
CA VAL A 186 2.69 -1.06 4.50
C VAL A 186 2.34 0.38 4.83
N HIS A 187 3.27 1.30 4.59
CA HIS A 187 3.12 2.70 4.96
C HIS A 187 2.19 3.45 3.99
N PRO A 188 1.32 4.35 4.48
CA PRO A 188 0.35 5.05 3.65
C PRO A 188 0.96 5.87 2.51
N CYS A 189 2.15 6.46 2.68
CA CYS A 189 2.81 7.20 1.59
C CYS A 189 2.98 6.37 0.31
N PHE A 190 3.42 5.12 0.43
CA PHE A 190 3.59 4.23 -0.72
C PHE A 190 2.24 3.87 -1.35
N VAL A 191 1.23 3.59 -0.52
CA VAL A 191 -0.13 3.28 -0.97
C VAL A 191 -0.77 4.47 -1.69
N ILE A 192 -0.59 5.68 -1.18
CA ILE A 192 -1.11 6.93 -1.78
C ILE A 192 -0.42 7.18 -3.12
N CYS A 193 0.88 6.94 -3.24
CA CYS A 193 1.58 7.10 -4.52
C CYS A 193 1.14 6.07 -5.55
N ASN A 194 1.03 4.80 -5.18
CA ASN A 194 0.51 3.75 -6.07
C ASN A 194 -0.92 4.08 -6.53
N SER A 195 -1.81 4.37 -5.57
CA SER A 195 -3.21 4.68 -5.86
C SER A 195 -3.35 5.96 -6.67
N GLY A 196 -2.53 6.97 -6.38
CA GLY A 196 -2.46 8.22 -7.14
C GLY A 196 -2.05 7.99 -8.59
N GLN A 197 -1.09 7.09 -8.85
CA GLN A 197 -0.72 6.71 -10.22
C GLN A 197 -1.86 5.98 -10.94
N LYS A 198 -2.54 5.04 -10.26
CA LYS A 198 -3.69 4.32 -10.81
C LYS A 198 -4.91 5.21 -11.05
N LEU A 199 -5.02 6.33 -10.33
CA LEU A 199 -6.11 7.31 -10.42
C LEU A 199 -5.73 8.58 -11.19
N LYS A 200 -4.58 8.60 -11.89
CA LYS A 200 -4.05 9.84 -12.48
C LYS A 200 -4.92 10.43 -13.60
N ASP A 201 -5.66 9.58 -14.31
CA ASP A 201 -6.48 9.97 -15.46
C ASP A 201 -7.97 9.95 -15.07
N TYR A 202 -8.74 10.92 -15.55
CA TYR A 202 -10.16 11.05 -15.22
C TYR A 202 -10.95 9.77 -15.53
N ASP A 203 -10.68 9.13 -16.68
CA ASP A 203 -11.32 7.88 -17.08
C ASP A 203 -11.04 6.74 -16.11
N LYS A 204 -9.81 6.66 -15.58
CA LYS A 204 -9.45 5.69 -14.54
C LYS A 204 -10.18 5.98 -13.23
N ILE A 205 -10.26 7.25 -12.83
CA ILE A 205 -11.05 7.66 -11.66
C ILE A 205 -12.50 7.21 -11.84
N VAL A 206 -13.10 7.46 -13.02
CA VAL A 206 -14.48 7.06 -13.32
C VAL A 206 -14.64 5.54 -13.33
N ALA A 207 -13.68 4.80 -13.86
CA ALA A 207 -13.69 3.35 -13.86
C ALA A 207 -13.77 2.79 -12.42
N PHE A 208 -12.96 3.34 -11.51
CA PHE A 208 -13.01 3.00 -10.09
C PHE A 208 -14.19 3.64 -9.32
N ARG A 209 -15.00 4.50 -9.95
CA ARG A 209 -16.09 5.27 -9.32
C ARG A 209 -17.46 4.63 -9.45
N LYS A 210 -17.66 3.58 -10.26
CA LYS A 210 -19.01 3.07 -10.53
C LYS A 210 -19.71 2.61 -9.23
N GLY A 211 -20.64 3.44 -8.73
CA GLY A 211 -21.40 3.23 -7.50
C GLY A 211 -20.91 3.96 -6.24
N ASP A 212 -19.84 4.76 -6.29
CA ASP A 212 -19.16 5.23 -5.06
C ASP A 212 -18.97 6.76 -4.96
N THR A 213 -19.30 7.32 -3.79
CA THR A 213 -19.13 8.72 -3.37
C THR A 213 -17.83 8.98 -2.60
N ASP A 214 -16.95 7.99 -2.44
CA ASP A 214 -15.74 8.09 -1.62
C ASP A 214 -14.80 9.22 -2.09
N GLN A 215 -14.76 10.29 -1.29
CA GLN A 215 -13.95 11.47 -1.56
C GLN A 215 -12.45 11.17 -1.52
N ARG A 216 -12.01 10.08 -0.86
CA ARG A 216 -10.60 9.70 -0.76
C ARG A 216 -9.96 9.52 -2.14
N LYS A 217 -10.68 8.94 -3.11
CA LYS A 217 -10.18 8.74 -4.49
C LYS A 217 -9.80 10.07 -5.15
N LYS A 218 -10.67 11.07 -5.03
CA LYS A 218 -10.42 12.42 -5.58
C LYS A 218 -9.28 13.13 -4.85
N ARG A 219 -9.22 13.02 -3.52
CA ARG A 219 -8.16 13.61 -2.70
C ARG A 219 -6.80 13.00 -3.02
N ILE A 220 -6.69 11.68 -3.14
CA ILE A 220 -5.45 10.98 -3.54
C ILE A 220 -4.99 11.40 -4.94
N ALA A 221 -5.88 11.47 -5.92
CA ALA A 221 -5.53 11.96 -7.26
C ALA A 221 -4.96 13.39 -7.22
N ARG A 222 -5.52 14.26 -6.36
CA ARG A 222 -5.00 15.62 -6.13
C ARG A 222 -3.65 15.63 -5.41
N ILE A 223 -3.46 14.85 -4.34
CA ILE A 223 -2.17 14.71 -3.64
C ILE A 223 -1.06 14.35 -4.63
N GLN A 224 -1.32 13.37 -5.52
CA GLN A 224 -0.37 12.96 -6.54
C GLN A 224 0.00 14.09 -7.52
N SER A 225 -0.97 14.96 -7.85
CA SER A 225 -0.75 16.12 -8.73
C SER A 225 0.10 17.20 -8.04
N PHE A 226 -0.07 17.42 -6.74
CA PHE A 226 0.72 18.37 -5.96
C PHE A 226 2.18 17.93 -5.81
N SER A 227 2.39 16.65 -5.44
CA SER A 227 3.74 16.08 -5.28
C SER A 227 4.61 16.19 -6.54
N LYS A 228 4.00 16.18 -7.74
CA LYS A 228 4.71 16.36 -9.01
C LYS A 228 5.07 17.80 -9.35
N ARG A 229 4.33 18.80 -8.84
CA ARG A 229 4.47 20.23 -9.16
C ARG A 229 5.60 20.95 -8.43
N LEU A 230 6.34 20.28 -7.55
CA LEU A 230 7.50 20.84 -6.83
C LEU A 230 8.74 21.12 -7.72
N ASP A 231 8.53 21.38 -9.03
CA ASP A 231 9.55 21.70 -10.03
C ASP A 231 9.96 23.19 -10.03
N GLY A 232 9.43 24.00 -9.10
CA GLY A 232 9.54 25.47 -9.16
C GLY A 232 10.24 26.17 -7.98
N TRP A 233 10.93 25.44 -7.10
CA TRP A 233 11.66 26.03 -5.97
C TRP A 233 13.00 25.33 -5.75
#